data_AF-A0A9N9BJG3-F1
#
_entry.id   AF-A0A9N9BJG3-F1
#
_cell.length_a   1.000
_cell.length_b   1.000
_cell.length_c   1.000
_cell.angle_alpha   90.00
_cell.angle_beta   90.00
_cell.angle_gamma   90.00
#
_symmetry.space_group_name_H-M   'P 1'
#
loop_
_entity.id
_entity.type
_entity.pdbx_description
1 polymer ?
#
loop_
_entity_poly.entity_id
_entity_poly.type
_entity_poly.pdbx_seq_one_letter_code
_entity_poly.pdbx_strand_id
1 'polypeptide(L)'
;MSETKKKKTDYIGRIQNNEKFPPSVAPVISITGFNVEEWKIYNENILERKRQTKIDLDWAEVYSKFIMFKSIYDSIKTQTFVAENLKIKEINKMIKQAISESMFSEISKLRKIYEFTVIVIENENINLENFLVKIRDLNITLNSLQEINRDDFLTLLIAIIEKK
;
A
#
# COMPACT_ATOMS: atom_id res chain seq x y z
N MET A 1 12.32 -36.32 -9.69
CA MET A 1 12.40 -34.85 -9.53
C MET A 1 11.03 -34.27 -9.88
N SER A 2 10.19 -33.99 -8.90
CA SER A 2 8.88 -33.36 -9.12
C SER A 2 9.02 -31.86 -8.99
N GLU A 3 8.90 -31.14 -10.11
CA GLU A 3 8.75 -29.70 -10.11
C GLU A 3 7.38 -29.34 -9.51
N THR A 4 7.39 -28.87 -8.27
CA THR A 4 6.23 -28.21 -7.66
C THR A 4 6.00 -26.88 -8.37
N LYS A 5 5.19 -26.91 -9.44
CA LYS A 5 4.57 -25.71 -10.01
C LYS A 5 3.76 -25.05 -8.89
N LYS A 6 4.29 -23.96 -8.31
CA LYS A 6 3.55 -23.06 -7.41
C LYS A 6 2.25 -22.70 -8.13
N LYS A 7 1.10 -23.10 -7.56
CA LYS A 7 -0.21 -22.59 -7.98
C LYS A 7 -0.12 -21.07 -7.96
N LYS A 8 -0.14 -20.43 -9.13
CA LYS A 8 -0.41 -19.00 -9.25
C LYS A 8 -1.84 -18.85 -8.73
N THR A 9 -1.99 -18.39 -7.49
CA THR A 9 -3.29 -18.19 -6.89
C THR A 9 -3.99 -17.10 -7.71
N ASP A 10 -5.19 -17.38 -8.23
CA ASP A 10 -5.99 -16.40 -8.97
C ASP A 10 -6.57 -15.37 -7.97
N TYR A 11 -5.73 -14.43 -7.56
CA TYR A 11 -6.03 -13.41 -6.56
C TYR A 11 -6.99 -12.35 -7.08
N ILE A 12 -6.91 -12.00 -8.37
CA ILE A 12 -7.87 -11.13 -9.05
C ILE A 12 -9.25 -11.77 -9.02
N GLY A 13 -9.35 -13.07 -9.34
CA GLY A 13 -10.59 -13.82 -9.21
C GLY A 13 -11.16 -13.82 -7.79
N ARG A 14 -10.32 -13.88 -6.74
CA ARG A 14 -10.78 -13.77 -5.34
C ARG A 14 -11.29 -12.37 -4.98
N ILE A 15 -10.62 -11.31 -5.46
CA ILE A 15 -11.14 -9.95 -5.35
C ILE A 15 -12.47 -9.83 -6.10
N GLN A 16 -12.68 -10.57 -7.19
CA GLN A 16 -13.95 -10.52 -7.92
C GLN A 16 -15.06 -11.38 -7.27
N ASN A 17 -14.72 -12.46 -6.54
CA ASN A 17 -15.66 -13.51 -6.14
C ASN A 17 -15.93 -13.66 -4.62
N ASN A 18 -15.16 -13.03 -3.72
CA ASN A 18 -15.43 -13.12 -2.27
C ASN A 18 -16.54 -12.15 -1.83
N GLU A 19 -17.29 -12.52 -0.79
CA GLU A 19 -18.16 -11.59 -0.05
C GLU A 19 -17.30 -10.45 0.52
N LYS A 20 -17.51 -9.26 -0.04
CA LYS A 20 -16.85 -8.03 0.39
C LYS A 20 -17.71 -7.37 1.44
N PHE A 21 -17.18 -7.27 2.65
CA PHE A 21 -17.76 -6.43 3.68
C PHE A 21 -17.12 -5.05 3.56
N PRO A 22 -17.86 -4.01 3.16
CA PRO A 22 -17.29 -2.68 3.07
C PRO A 22 -16.86 -2.19 4.47
N PRO A 23 -15.71 -1.50 4.60
CA PRO A 23 -15.34 -0.86 5.86
C PRO A 23 -16.39 0.17 6.26
N SER A 24 -16.78 0.14 7.54
CA SER A 24 -17.88 0.91 8.11
C SER A 24 -17.50 2.38 8.35
N VAL A 25 -16.21 2.69 8.45
CA VAL A 25 -15.71 4.06 8.67
C VAL A 25 -14.47 4.35 7.82
N ALA A 26 -14.32 5.61 7.38
CA ALA A 26 -13.11 6.07 6.71
C ALA A 26 -12.05 6.48 7.75
N PRO A 27 -10.78 6.07 7.60
CA PRO A 27 -9.68 6.62 8.38
C PRO A 27 -9.48 8.09 7.95
N VAL A 28 -9.53 9.01 8.91
CA VAL A 28 -9.16 10.41 8.68
C VAL A 28 -7.71 10.59 9.11
N ILE A 29 -6.83 10.90 8.15
CA ILE A 29 -5.43 11.24 8.42
C ILE A 29 -5.23 12.72 8.11
N SER A 30 -4.74 13.49 9.08
CA SER A 30 -4.46 14.92 8.95
C SER A 30 -2.98 15.24 8.70
N ILE A 31 -2.14 14.22 8.44
CA ILE A 31 -0.70 14.39 8.21
C ILE A 31 -0.46 14.98 6.81
N THR A 32 0.05 16.20 6.75
CA THR A 32 0.45 16.87 5.51
C THR A 32 1.97 16.84 5.37
N GLY A 33 2.50 15.97 4.50
CA GLY A 33 3.94 15.88 4.21
C GLY A 33 4.63 14.65 4.83
N PHE A 34 5.95 14.55 4.66
CA PHE A 34 6.76 13.49 5.27
C PHE A 34 7.43 14.01 6.55
N ASN A 35 6.94 13.55 7.70
CA ASN A 35 7.55 13.75 9.00
C ASN A 35 7.72 12.40 9.70
N VAL A 36 8.97 12.03 10.02
CA VAL A 36 9.31 10.69 10.51
C VAL A 36 8.66 10.41 11.86
N GLU A 37 8.75 11.36 12.78
CA GLU A 37 8.22 11.26 14.14
C GLU A 37 6.70 11.13 14.14
N GLU A 38 6.00 11.93 13.32
CA GLU A 38 4.54 11.86 13.16
C GLU A 38 4.10 10.51 12.60
N TRP A 39 4.78 10.00 11.57
CA TRP A 39 4.48 8.70 10.98
C TRP A 39 4.73 7.55 11.94
N LYS A 40 5.81 7.62 12.73
CA LYS A 40 6.13 6.60 13.74
C LYS A 40 5.07 6.56 14.82
N ILE A 41 4.72 7.70 15.41
CA ILE A 41 3.68 7.83 16.44
C ILE A 41 2.32 7.34 15.91
N TYR A 42 1.96 7.71 14.68
CA TYR A 42 0.69 7.30 14.10
C TYR A 42 0.62 5.78 13.87
N ASN A 43 1.68 5.18 13.31
CA ASN A 43 1.75 3.73 13.11
C ASN A 43 1.73 2.97 14.44
N GLU A 44 2.39 3.48 15.49
CA GLU A 44 2.33 2.90 16.84
C GLU A 44 0.91 2.98 17.43
N ASN A 45 0.22 4.12 17.28
CA ASN A 45 -1.17 4.30 17.74
C ASN A 45 -2.17 3.37 17.04
N ILE A 46 -1.99 3.09 15.74
CA ILE A 46 -2.81 2.11 15.01
C ILE A 46 -2.69 0.72 15.67
N LEU A 47 -1.47 0.35 16.11
CA LEU A 47 -1.21 -0.95 16.73
C LEU A 47 -1.83 -1.06 18.12
N GLU A 48 -1.83 0.01 18.92
CA GLU A 48 -2.38 0.03 20.28
C GLU A 48 -3.92 0.14 20.35
N ARG A 49 -4.56 0.85 19.43
CA ARG A 49 -6.01 1.18 19.47
C ARG A 49 -6.95 0.05 19.01
N LYS A 50 -6.64 -1.23 19.24
CA LYS A 50 -7.45 -2.40 18.83
C LYS A 50 -8.81 -2.55 19.57
N ARG A 51 -9.68 -1.53 19.48
CA ARG A 51 -11.11 -1.57 19.88
C ARG A 51 -12.09 -1.30 18.72
N GLN A 52 -11.62 -1.35 17.47
CA GLN A 52 -12.42 -1.23 16.25
C GLN A 52 -12.63 -2.61 15.57
N THR A 53 -13.61 -2.74 14.68
CA THR A 53 -13.81 -4.00 13.92
C THR A 53 -12.61 -4.26 13.00
N LYS A 54 -12.25 -5.54 12.78
CA LYS A 54 -11.04 -5.94 12.03
C LYS A 54 -10.96 -5.32 10.61
N ILE A 55 -12.10 -5.20 9.93
CA ILE A 55 -12.18 -4.65 8.56
C ILE A 55 -11.76 -3.18 8.54
N ASP A 56 -12.23 -2.39 9.52
CA ASP A 56 -11.89 -0.98 9.61
C ASP A 56 -10.40 -0.77 9.92
N LEU A 57 -9.79 -1.68 10.70
CA LEU A 57 -8.35 -1.67 10.98
C LEU A 57 -7.53 -1.97 9.72
N ASP A 58 -7.87 -3.02 8.98
CA ASP A 58 -7.17 -3.38 7.75
C ASP A 58 -7.25 -2.22 6.75
N TRP A 59 -8.39 -1.53 6.66
CA TRP A 59 -8.56 -0.37 5.81
C TRP A 59 -7.79 0.88 6.30
N ALA A 60 -7.80 1.16 7.61
CA ALA A 60 -7.02 2.22 8.20
C ALA A 60 -5.51 2.05 7.94
N GLU A 61 -5.03 0.81 8.01
CA GLU A 61 -3.65 0.47 7.70
C GLU A 61 -3.34 0.68 6.21
N VAL A 62 -4.19 0.21 5.30
CA VAL A 62 -4.03 0.44 3.86
C VAL A 62 -3.90 1.93 3.55
N TYR A 63 -4.90 2.71 3.98
CA TYR A 63 -4.94 4.14 3.74
C TYR A 63 -3.67 4.83 4.30
N SER A 64 -3.29 4.51 5.55
CA SER A 64 -2.05 4.99 6.16
C SER A 64 -0.81 4.73 5.31
N LYS A 65 -0.61 3.49 4.88
CA LYS A 65 0.57 3.10 4.10
C LYS A 65 0.63 3.81 2.76
N PHE A 66 -0.48 3.95 2.05
CA PHE A 66 -0.51 4.68 0.78
C PHE A 66 -0.17 6.16 0.93
N ILE A 67 -0.71 6.84 1.94
CA ILE A 67 -0.38 8.24 2.19
C ILE A 67 1.10 8.40 2.59
N MET A 68 1.61 7.52 3.45
CA MET A 68 3.03 7.47 3.81
C MET A 68 3.93 7.29 2.57
N PHE A 69 3.58 6.35 1.69
CA PHE A 69 4.35 6.10 0.46
C PHE A 69 4.26 7.25 -0.54
N LYS A 70 3.11 7.93 -0.63
CA LYS A 70 2.99 9.18 -1.40
C LYS A 70 3.96 10.23 -0.88
N SER A 71 4.01 10.46 0.44
CA SER A 71 4.94 11.41 1.04
C SER A 71 6.41 11.04 0.80
N ILE A 72 6.75 9.74 0.84
CA ILE A 72 8.08 9.24 0.48
C ILE A 72 8.37 9.50 -1.00
N TYR A 73 7.43 9.19 -1.90
CA TYR A 73 7.58 9.46 -3.34
C TYR A 73 7.79 10.95 -3.62
N ASP A 74 6.99 11.81 -2.99
CA ASP A 74 7.09 13.27 -3.12
C ASP A 74 8.44 13.81 -2.67
N SER A 75 9.09 13.16 -1.69
CA SER A 75 10.44 13.50 -1.23
C SER A 75 11.55 12.92 -2.13
N ILE A 76 11.37 11.69 -2.62
CA ILE A 76 12.35 11.02 -3.50
C ILE A 76 12.39 11.68 -4.89
N LYS A 77 11.24 12.09 -5.44
CA LYS A 77 11.16 12.67 -6.79
C LYS A 77 11.92 13.99 -6.93
N THR A 78 12.12 14.72 -5.83
CA THR A 78 12.88 15.99 -5.81
C THR A 78 14.38 15.77 -5.67
N GLN A 79 14.83 14.54 -5.42
CA GLN A 79 16.24 14.20 -5.24
C GLN A 79 16.84 13.67 -6.54
N THR A 80 18.13 13.94 -6.76
CA THR A 80 18.89 13.37 -7.89
C THR A 80 19.75 12.21 -7.39
N PHE A 81 19.64 11.06 -8.04
CA PHE A 81 20.43 9.87 -7.72
C PHE A 81 21.35 9.52 -8.88
N VAL A 82 22.63 9.31 -8.59
CA VAL A 82 23.63 8.91 -9.60
C VAL A 82 23.49 7.44 -10.03
N ALA A 83 22.72 6.64 -9.29
CA ALA A 83 22.46 5.25 -9.61
C ALA A 83 21.17 4.74 -8.93
N GLU A 84 20.47 3.81 -9.58
CA GLU A 84 19.19 3.27 -9.11
C GLU A 84 19.32 2.52 -7.78
N ASN A 85 20.43 1.82 -7.56
CA ASN A 85 20.69 1.12 -6.30
C ASN A 85 20.77 2.09 -5.09
N LEU A 86 21.21 3.34 -5.30
CA LEU A 86 21.23 4.37 -4.25
C LEU A 86 19.81 4.86 -3.96
N LYS A 87 19.01 5.08 -4.99
CA LYS A 87 17.58 5.42 -4.85
C LYS A 87 16.84 4.35 -4.05
N ILE A 88 17.04 3.07 -4.39
CA ILE A 88 16.44 1.94 -3.66
C ILE A 88 16.91 1.89 -2.19
N LYS A 89 18.19 2.17 -1.92
CA LYS A 89 18.70 2.24 -0.54
C LYS A 89 18.02 3.35 0.26
N GLU A 90 17.84 4.54 -0.33
CA GLU A 90 17.18 5.66 0.34
C GLU A 90 15.70 5.38 0.58
N ILE A 91 14.98 4.81 -0.41
CA ILE A 91 13.60 4.37 -0.23
C ILE A 91 13.48 3.38 0.94
N ASN A 92 14.32 2.34 0.97
CA ASN A 92 14.29 1.37 2.08
C ASN A 92 14.58 2.04 3.42
N LYS A 93 15.51 2.99 3.47
CA LYS A 93 15.85 3.75 4.68
C LYS A 93 14.65 4.58 5.16
N MET A 94 14.01 5.34 4.28
CA MET A 94 12.83 6.15 4.62
C MET A 94 11.66 5.28 5.09
N ILE A 95 11.43 4.13 4.44
CA ILE A 95 10.42 3.17 4.88
C ILE A 95 10.72 2.66 6.29
N LYS A 96 11.98 2.27 6.59
CA LYS A 96 12.37 1.84 7.95
C LYS A 96 12.16 2.92 8.98
N GLN A 97 12.51 4.17 8.66
CA GLN A 97 12.35 5.29 9.57
C GLN A 97 10.87 5.55 9.91
N ALA A 98 9.96 5.31 8.97
CA ALA A 98 8.54 5.57 9.13
C ALA A 98 7.75 4.42 9.81
N ILE A 99 8.38 3.27 10.11
CA ILE A 99 7.72 2.11 10.73
C ILE A 99 8.40 1.70 12.04
N SER A 100 7.68 0.96 12.88
CA SER A 100 8.26 0.34 14.08
C SER A 100 9.36 -0.66 13.72
N GLU A 101 10.40 -0.76 14.55
CA GLU A 101 11.48 -1.73 14.40
C GLU A 101 10.98 -3.18 14.34
N SER A 102 9.88 -3.48 15.03
CA SER A 102 9.22 -4.80 14.99
C SER A 102 8.74 -5.20 13.58
N MET A 103 8.56 -4.24 12.68
CA MET A 103 8.09 -4.43 11.30
C MET A 103 9.24 -4.47 10.27
N PHE A 104 10.51 -4.40 10.69
CA PHE A 104 11.63 -4.36 9.76
C PHE A 104 11.76 -5.62 8.89
N SER A 105 11.28 -6.77 9.38
CA SER A 105 11.20 -8.01 8.61
C SER A 105 10.26 -7.91 7.40
N GLU A 106 9.35 -6.94 7.39
CA GLU A 106 8.35 -6.75 6.34
C GLU A 106 8.80 -5.80 5.23
N ILE A 107 10.03 -5.26 5.29
CA ILE A 107 10.45 -4.20 4.37
C ILE A 107 10.34 -4.57 2.89
N SER A 108 10.65 -5.82 2.53
CA SER A 108 10.53 -6.27 1.15
C SER A 108 9.08 -6.21 0.65
N LYS A 109 8.11 -6.50 1.53
CA LYS A 109 6.68 -6.40 1.21
C LYS A 109 6.25 -4.93 1.13
N LEU A 110 6.68 -4.10 2.07
CA LEU A 110 6.37 -2.67 2.10
C LEU A 110 6.94 -1.95 0.88
N ARG A 111 8.15 -2.29 0.43
CA ARG A 111 8.73 -1.75 -0.81
C ARG A 111 7.88 -2.11 -2.04
N LYS A 112 7.32 -3.31 -2.09
CA LYS A 112 6.43 -3.73 -3.17
C LYS A 112 5.13 -2.91 -3.20
N ILE A 113 4.57 -2.61 -2.03
CA ILE A 113 3.38 -1.73 -1.93
C ILE A 113 3.75 -0.29 -2.31
N TYR A 114 4.95 0.18 -1.95
CA TYR A 114 5.48 1.46 -2.42
C TYR A 114 5.54 1.49 -3.96
N GLU A 115 6.10 0.47 -4.61
CA GLU A 115 6.14 0.38 -6.08
C GLU A 115 4.74 0.48 -6.70
N PHE A 116 3.73 -0.18 -6.11
CA PHE A 116 2.33 -0.05 -6.55
C PHE A 116 1.77 1.35 -6.35
N THR A 117 2.10 1.99 -5.23
CA THR A 117 1.70 3.37 -4.96
C THR A 117 2.30 4.33 -6.01
N VAL A 118 3.56 4.14 -6.38
CA VAL A 118 4.22 4.93 -7.44
C VAL A 118 3.51 4.77 -8.77
N ILE A 119 3.17 3.54 -9.17
CA ILE A 119 2.41 3.28 -10.42
C ILE A 119 1.09 4.05 -10.41
N VAL A 120 0.38 4.10 -9.28
CA VAL A 120 -0.87 4.85 -9.16
C VAL A 120 -0.62 6.35 -9.29
N ILE A 121 0.38 6.90 -8.58
CA ILE A 121 0.67 8.34 -8.60
C ILE A 121 1.11 8.82 -9.99
N GLU A 122 1.89 8.02 -10.71
CA GLU A 122 2.41 8.37 -12.04
C GLU A 122 1.38 8.12 -13.17
N ASN A 123 0.29 7.40 -12.89
CA ASN A 123 -0.77 7.20 -13.86
C ASN A 123 -1.73 8.40 -13.86
N GLU A 124 -1.60 9.28 -14.86
CA GLU A 124 -2.42 10.49 -15.00
C GLU A 124 -3.94 10.24 -14.97
N ASN A 125 -4.40 9.02 -15.28
CA ASN A 125 -5.81 8.67 -15.27
C ASN A 125 -6.37 8.41 -13.84
N ILE A 126 -5.51 8.31 -12.82
CA ILE A 126 -5.92 7.97 -11.45
C ILE A 126 -5.13 8.79 -10.42
N ASN A 127 -5.82 9.66 -9.69
CA ASN A 127 -5.32 10.20 -8.42
C ASN A 127 -5.31 9.09 -7.35
N LEU A 128 -4.25 9.02 -6.51
CA LEU A 128 -4.16 8.12 -5.36
C LEU A 128 -5.41 8.14 -4.47
N GLU A 129 -6.01 9.30 -4.22
CA GLU A 129 -7.23 9.41 -3.42
C GLU A 129 -8.40 8.67 -4.08
N ASN A 130 -8.57 8.84 -5.40
CA ASN A 130 -9.59 8.11 -6.17
C ASN A 130 -9.32 6.61 -6.18
N PHE A 131 -8.05 6.21 -6.28
CA PHE A 131 -7.66 4.81 -6.15
C PHE A 131 -8.02 4.25 -4.78
N LEU A 132 -7.68 4.97 -3.71
CA LEU A 132 -8.00 4.60 -2.33
C LEU A 132 -9.51 4.42 -2.14
N VAL A 133 -10.34 5.35 -2.63
CA VAL A 133 -11.80 5.19 -2.60
C VAL A 133 -12.23 3.92 -3.35
N LYS A 134 -11.70 3.67 -4.55
CA LYS A 134 -12.07 2.49 -5.34
C LYS A 134 -11.64 1.18 -4.69
N ILE A 135 -10.44 1.09 -4.13
CA ILE A 135 -9.99 -0.13 -3.44
C ILE A 135 -10.71 -0.34 -2.11
N ARG A 136 -11.18 0.73 -1.46
CA ARG A 136 -12.06 0.68 -0.29
C ARG A 136 -13.39 0.01 -0.63
N ASP A 137 -14.04 0.46 -1.70
CA ASP A 137 -15.33 -0.10 -2.17
C ASP A 137 -15.19 -1.59 -2.52
N LEU A 138 -13.98 -2.00 -2.90
CA LEU A 138 -13.65 -3.39 -3.21
C LEU A 138 -13.15 -4.19 -2.00
N ASN A 139 -13.14 -3.60 -0.79
CA ASN A 139 -12.65 -4.19 0.46
C ASN A 139 -11.25 -4.81 0.31
N ILE A 140 -10.33 -4.11 -0.36
CA ILE A 140 -8.96 -4.57 -0.55
C ILE A 140 -8.13 -4.18 0.67
N THR A 141 -7.45 -5.17 1.27
CA THR A 141 -6.59 -5.01 2.44
C THR A 141 -5.11 -4.94 2.07
N LEU A 142 -4.25 -4.59 3.04
CA LEU A 142 -2.81 -4.54 2.84
C LEU A 142 -2.26 -5.93 2.49
N ASN A 143 -2.74 -6.97 3.19
CA ASN A 143 -2.37 -8.36 2.93
C ASN A 143 -2.68 -8.75 1.48
N SER A 144 -3.84 -8.34 0.97
CA SER A 144 -4.21 -8.60 -0.42
C SER A 144 -3.25 -7.91 -1.40
N LEU A 145 -2.86 -6.66 -1.15
CA LEU A 145 -1.92 -5.94 -2.00
C LEU A 145 -0.50 -6.54 -1.97
N GLN A 146 -0.05 -7.08 -0.83
CA GLN A 146 1.28 -7.70 -0.72
C GLN A 146 1.48 -8.89 -1.68
N GLU A 147 0.41 -9.66 -1.93
CA GLU A 147 0.47 -10.90 -2.72
C GLU A 147 0.45 -10.65 -4.23
N ILE A 148 -0.08 -9.52 -4.69
CA ILE A 148 -0.27 -9.18 -6.11
C ILE A 148 1.08 -8.93 -6.78
N ASN A 149 1.30 -9.37 -8.03
CA ASN A 149 2.49 -9.01 -8.81
C ASN A 149 2.21 -7.80 -9.72
N ARG A 150 3.23 -7.28 -10.43
CA ARG A 150 3.08 -6.06 -11.25
C ARG A 150 2.03 -6.20 -12.36
N ASP A 151 2.04 -7.29 -13.12
CA ASP A 151 1.11 -7.47 -14.25
C ASP A 151 -0.34 -7.63 -13.76
N ASP A 152 -0.51 -8.39 -12.68
CA ASP A 152 -1.80 -8.56 -12.01
C ASP A 152 -2.29 -7.23 -11.41
N PHE A 153 -1.38 -6.41 -10.86
CA PHE A 153 -1.70 -5.08 -10.35
C PHE A 153 -2.19 -4.14 -11.46
N LEU A 154 -1.53 -4.14 -12.61
CA LEU A 154 -1.95 -3.34 -13.77
C LEU A 154 -3.32 -3.80 -14.29
N THR A 155 -3.56 -5.11 -14.34
CA THR A 155 -4.87 -5.67 -14.72
C THR A 155 -5.96 -5.25 -13.73
N LEU A 156 -5.68 -5.32 -12.43
CA LEU A 156 -6.59 -4.83 -11.38
C LEU A 156 -6.87 -3.34 -11.54
N LEU A 157 -5.84 -2.53 -11.80
CA LEU A 157 -5.95 -1.09 -11.99
C LEU A 157 -6.90 -0.76 -13.16
N ILE A 158 -6.72 -1.43 -14.30
CA ILE A 158 -7.59 -1.30 -15.48
C ILE A 158 -9.04 -1.67 -15.13
N ALA A 159 -9.26 -2.85 -14.54
CA ALA A 159 -10.60 -3.30 -14.15
C ALA A 159 -11.29 -2.34 -13.15
N ILE A 160 -10.51 -1.71 -12.27
CA ILE A 160 -10.97 -0.69 -11.34
C ILE A 160 -11.37 0.61 -12.05
N ILE A 161 -10.63 1.01 -13.09
CA ILE A 161 -10.94 2.20 -13.91
C ILE A 161 -12.18 1.95 -14.79
N GLU A 162 -12.22 0.82 -15.48
CA GLU A 162 -13.21 0.48 -16.52
C GLU A 162 -14.61 0.15 -15.98
N LYS A 163 -14.75 -0.15 -14.68
CA LYS A 163 -16.06 -0.25 -14.00
C LYS A 163 -16.81 1.10 -13.88
N LYS A 164 -16.58 2.03 -14.80
CA LYS A 164 -17.28 3.32 -14.94
C LYS A 164 -18.42 3.22 -15.94
#